data_AF-A0A349KZ01-F1
#
_entry.id   AF-A0A349KZ01-F1
#
_cell.length_a   1.000
_cell.length_b   1.000
_cell.length_c   1.000
_cell.angle_alpha   90.00
_cell.angle_beta   90.00
_cell.angle_gamma   90.00
#
_symmetry.space_group_name_H-M   'P 1'
#
loop_
_entity.id
_entity.type
_entity.pdbx_description
1 polymer ?
#
loop_
_entity_poly.entity_id
_entity_poly.type
_entity_poly.pdbx_seq_one_letter_code
_entity_poly.pdbx_strand_id
1 'polypeptide(L)'
;AHAEPNYFAFVRSMEGTKPDGDIKTAPGDQLVVDAELGHLFDYYLAGLGEKDLAAIKAEIERELDRRLKPVPAAAAKRLLASYLAYKRALVDIERDLPMNTDLAQSARNRLEAMQTLRQRYFTAAESAGLFGATDANDLDTVERLEIGADKSLNAEQKRQKLAALDEKMPAALRAERDAPSQVIRLEDAVQKMRQGGAADDEVYRMRAAALSPEAAGRLAELDRDEADWKARIQRYQGERGKLLAAPAGPDGDAGRQAALQQLRDAQFKPEEQKRLGAYE
;
A
#
# COMPACT_ATOMS: atom_id res chain seq x y z
N ALA A 1 5.51 35.22 -6.08
CA ALA A 1 5.81 35.22 -4.63
C ALA A 1 5.25 33.93 -4.06
N HIS A 2 6.10 33.03 -3.57
CA HIS A 2 5.64 31.84 -2.87
C HIS A 2 5.11 32.29 -1.51
N ALA A 3 3.81 32.17 -1.27
CA ALA A 3 3.21 32.50 0.01
C ALA A 3 3.77 31.56 1.09
N GLU A 4 4.25 32.14 2.19
CA GLU A 4 4.80 31.39 3.33
C GLU A 4 3.79 30.34 3.84
N PRO A 5 4.27 29.16 4.28
CA PRO A 5 3.41 28.10 4.78
C PRO A 5 2.72 28.55 6.07
N ASN A 6 1.40 28.38 6.13
CA ASN A 6 0.62 28.60 7.35
C ASN A 6 1.04 27.55 8.39
N TYR A 7 1.61 28.00 9.51
CA TYR A 7 2.18 27.13 10.55
C TYR A 7 1.14 26.39 11.40
N PHE A 8 -0.15 26.71 11.24
CA PHE A 8 -1.23 26.04 11.95
C PHE A 8 -2.05 25.21 10.97
N ALA A 9 -2.09 23.90 11.21
CA ALA A 9 -2.95 22.99 10.49
C ALA A 9 -4.42 23.38 10.70
N PHE A 10 -5.23 23.31 9.65
CA PHE A 10 -6.65 23.66 9.71
C PHE A 10 -7.44 22.76 10.68
N VAL A 11 -7.04 21.49 10.76
CA VAL A 11 -7.54 20.48 11.72
C VAL A 11 -6.38 19.65 12.27
N ARG A 12 -6.60 18.91 13.38
CA ARG A 12 -5.53 18.19 14.06
C ARG A 12 -5.01 17.01 13.24
N SER A 13 -5.87 16.34 12.48
CA SER A 13 -5.45 15.27 11.54
C SER A 13 -4.48 15.73 10.45
N MET A 14 -4.36 17.04 10.22
CA MET A 14 -3.42 17.63 9.27
C MET A 14 -2.11 18.11 9.91
N GLU A 15 -1.91 17.89 11.21
CA GLU A 15 -0.63 18.23 11.84
C GLU A 15 0.50 17.36 11.25
N GLY A 16 1.55 18.03 10.75
CA GLY A 16 2.71 17.36 10.15
C GLY A 16 2.55 17.02 8.67
N THR A 17 1.42 17.36 8.03
CA THR A 17 1.21 17.18 6.59
C THR A 17 1.33 18.51 5.83
N LYS A 18 1.39 18.43 4.49
CA LYS A 18 1.23 19.59 3.60
C LYS A 18 -0.05 19.37 2.79
N PRO A 19 -0.80 20.42 2.43
CA PRO A 19 -1.99 20.23 1.62
C PRO A 19 -1.62 19.67 0.26
N ASP A 20 -2.25 18.54 -0.07
CA ASP A 20 -2.10 17.82 -1.32
C ASP A 20 -2.71 18.61 -2.50
N GLY A 21 -2.42 18.20 -3.73
CA GLY A 21 -2.95 18.83 -4.94
C GLY A 21 -2.15 20.02 -5.44
N ASP A 22 -1.17 19.75 -6.31
CA ASP A 22 -0.37 20.73 -7.05
C ASP A 22 -1.18 21.37 -8.19
N ILE A 23 -2.12 22.26 -7.83
CA ILE A 23 -2.99 22.95 -8.78
C ILE A 23 -2.24 23.89 -9.72
N LYS A 24 -2.56 23.81 -11.01
CA LYS A 24 -1.84 24.50 -12.09
C LYS A 24 -2.74 25.39 -12.93
N THR A 25 -2.10 26.32 -13.65
CA THR A 25 -2.73 27.10 -14.71
C THR A 25 -1.95 26.93 -16.01
N ALA A 26 -2.69 26.88 -17.12
CA ALA A 26 -2.16 26.89 -18.47
C ALA A 26 -1.96 28.34 -18.96
N PRO A 27 -1.26 28.56 -20.09
CA PRO A 27 -1.15 29.88 -20.70
C PRO A 27 -2.51 30.57 -20.85
N GLY A 28 -2.57 31.87 -20.55
CA GLY A 28 -3.83 32.63 -20.52
C GLY A 28 -4.60 32.54 -19.20
N ASP A 29 -3.96 32.12 -18.11
CA ASP A 29 -4.54 31.99 -16.77
C ASP A 29 -5.77 31.04 -16.73
N GLN A 30 -5.77 30.03 -17.60
CA GLN A 30 -6.80 28.99 -17.60
C GLN A 30 -6.46 27.93 -16.55
N LEU A 31 -7.43 27.56 -15.71
CA LEU A 31 -7.27 26.46 -14.76
C LEU A 31 -6.97 25.15 -15.48
N VAL A 32 -5.92 24.43 -15.07
CA VAL A 32 -5.70 23.04 -15.46
C VAL A 32 -6.58 22.18 -14.57
N VAL A 33 -7.45 21.38 -15.19
CA VAL A 33 -8.32 20.43 -14.47
C VAL A 33 -7.71 19.04 -14.62
N ASP A 34 -7.03 18.58 -13.59
CA ASP A 34 -6.42 17.27 -13.47
C ASP A 34 -6.70 16.67 -12.07
N ALA A 35 -6.14 15.48 -11.79
CA ALA A 35 -6.35 14.79 -10.52
C ALA A 35 -5.89 15.60 -9.30
N GLU A 36 -4.89 16.47 -9.46
CA GLU A 36 -4.35 17.30 -8.38
C GLU A 36 -5.40 18.26 -7.81
N LEU A 37 -6.29 18.78 -8.65
CA LEU A 37 -7.41 19.58 -8.17
C LEU A 37 -8.36 18.76 -7.29
N GLY A 38 -8.61 17.50 -7.65
CA GLY A 38 -9.39 16.57 -6.83
C GLY A 38 -8.69 16.23 -5.50
N HIS A 39 -7.38 15.97 -5.54
CA HIS A 39 -6.56 15.69 -4.36
C HIS A 39 -6.60 16.86 -3.36
N LEU A 40 -6.52 18.11 -3.82
CA LEU A 40 -6.67 19.28 -2.96
C LEU A 40 -8.02 19.27 -2.24
N PHE A 41 -9.11 18.97 -2.95
CA PHE A 41 -10.44 18.92 -2.34
C PHE A 41 -10.53 17.80 -1.31
N ASP A 42 -10.08 16.60 -1.67
CA ASP A 42 -10.15 15.42 -0.81
C ASP A 42 -9.27 15.55 0.43
N TYR A 43 -8.11 16.20 0.33
CA TYR A 43 -7.25 16.52 1.47
C TYR A 43 -8.03 17.28 2.55
N TYR A 44 -8.73 18.36 2.19
CA TYR A 44 -9.50 19.14 3.17
C TYR A 44 -10.79 18.44 3.60
N LEU A 45 -11.43 17.68 2.71
CA LEU A 45 -12.60 16.88 3.04
C LEU A 45 -12.30 15.74 4.02
N ALA A 46 -11.06 15.26 4.09
CA ALA A 46 -10.63 14.32 5.13
C ALA A 46 -10.75 14.88 6.55
N GLY A 47 -10.84 16.21 6.71
CA GLY A 47 -11.12 16.88 7.99
C GLY A 47 -12.60 16.84 8.42
N LEU A 48 -13.50 16.23 7.63
CA LEU A 48 -14.90 16.05 8.01
C LEU A 48 -15.00 15.25 9.32
N GLY A 49 -15.74 15.80 10.28
CA GLY A 49 -15.87 15.24 11.63
C GLY A 49 -15.11 16.04 12.69
N GLU A 50 -13.99 16.69 12.32
CA GLU A 50 -13.32 17.70 13.16
C GLU A 50 -13.86 19.11 12.89
N LYS A 51 -14.25 19.36 11.64
CA LYS A 51 -14.93 20.58 11.19
C LYS A 51 -16.18 20.22 10.39
N ASP A 52 -17.12 21.15 10.37
CA ASP A 52 -18.29 21.03 9.51
C ASP A 52 -17.93 21.29 8.03
N LEU A 53 -18.81 20.85 7.13
CA LEU A 53 -18.60 20.97 5.69
C LEU A 53 -18.51 22.43 5.23
N ALA A 54 -19.18 23.37 5.89
CA ALA A 54 -19.15 24.77 5.51
C ALA A 54 -17.79 25.40 5.82
N ALA A 55 -17.21 25.10 6.98
CA ALA A 55 -15.88 25.51 7.37
C ALA A 55 -14.81 24.89 6.45
N ILE A 56 -14.94 23.61 6.11
CA ILE A 56 -14.04 22.92 5.17
C ILE A 56 -14.11 23.55 3.78
N LYS A 57 -15.31 23.75 3.24
CA LYS A 57 -15.51 24.42 1.95
C LYS A 57 -14.86 25.81 1.95
N ALA A 58 -15.08 26.59 3.01
CA ALA A 58 -14.49 27.92 3.13
C ALA A 58 -12.95 27.89 3.19
N GLU A 59 -12.35 26.86 3.80
CA GLU A 59 -10.89 26.69 3.79
C GLU A 59 -10.35 26.34 2.40
N ILE A 60 -11.00 25.42 1.70
CA ILE A 60 -10.63 25.10 0.31
C ILE A 60 -10.71 26.36 -0.55
N GLU A 61 -11.78 27.15 -0.42
CA GLU A 61 -11.95 28.40 -1.17
C GLU A 61 -10.85 29.43 -0.87
N ARG A 62 -10.41 29.55 0.39
CA ARG A 62 -9.27 30.39 0.79
C ARG A 62 -7.97 29.92 0.15
N GLU A 63 -7.71 28.62 0.15
CA GLU A 63 -6.50 28.05 -0.46
C GLU A 63 -6.47 28.23 -1.98
N LEU A 64 -7.63 28.10 -2.64
CA LEU A 64 -7.76 28.40 -4.06
C LEU A 64 -7.43 29.87 -4.35
N ASP A 65 -7.94 30.82 -3.55
CA ASP A 65 -7.63 32.24 -3.71
C ASP A 65 -6.17 32.58 -3.41
N ARG A 66 -5.54 31.83 -2.50
CA ARG A 66 -4.11 32.02 -2.15
C ARG A 66 -3.18 31.55 -3.27
N ARG A 67 -3.55 30.48 -3.97
CA ARG A 67 -2.68 29.79 -4.95
C ARG A 67 -2.97 30.20 -6.39
N LEU A 68 -4.18 30.65 -6.70
CA LEU A 68 -4.63 30.97 -8.06
C LEU A 68 -4.99 32.46 -8.20
N LYS A 69 -4.89 32.97 -9.43
CA LYS A 69 -5.45 34.28 -9.80
C LYS A 69 -6.99 34.24 -9.78
N PRO A 70 -7.68 35.40 -9.75
CA PRO A 70 -9.13 35.45 -9.57
C PRO A 70 -9.96 34.63 -10.56
N VAL A 71 -9.60 34.62 -11.85
CA VAL A 71 -10.33 33.87 -12.89
C VAL A 71 -10.21 32.35 -12.71
N PRO A 72 -9.00 31.75 -12.65
CA PRO A 72 -8.87 30.32 -12.40
C PRO A 72 -9.37 29.91 -11.01
N ALA A 73 -9.25 30.78 -9.99
CA ALA A 73 -9.83 30.54 -8.67
C ALA A 73 -11.36 30.42 -8.75
N ALA A 74 -12.04 31.32 -9.45
CA ALA A 74 -13.50 31.24 -9.63
C ALA A 74 -13.93 29.95 -10.35
N ALA A 75 -13.16 29.52 -11.37
CA ALA A 75 -13.41 28.24 -12.06
C ALA A 75 -13.23 27.04 -11.11
N ALA A 76 -12.18 27.03 -10.28
CA ALA A 76 -11.92 25.96 -9.32
C ALA A 76 -13.00 25.90 -8.23
N LYS A 77 -13.49 27.06 -7.75
CA LYS A 77 -14.59 27.14 -6.77
C LYS A 77 -15.92 26.61 -7.33
N ARG A 78 -16.21 26.88 -8.61
CA ARG A 78 -17.35 26.26 -9.30
C ARG A 78 -17.20 24.72 -9.34
N LEU A 79 -16.01 24.23 -9.70
CA LEU A 79 -15.73 22.79 -9.69
C LEU A 79 -15.86 22.17 -8.30
N LEU A 80 -15.39 22.84 -7.25
CA LEU A 80 -15.59 22.41 -5.87
C LEU A 80 -17.09 22.26 -5.55
N ALA A 81 -17.93 23.22 -5.94
CA ALA A 81 -19.37 23.12 -5.74
C ALA A 81 -19.97 21.91 -6.48
N SER A 82 -19.61 21.69 -7.75
CA SER A 82 -19.99 20.49 -8.51
C SER A 82 -19.50 19.20 -7.84
N TYR A 83 -18.28 19.21 -7.31
CA TYR A 83 -17.65 18.07 -6.64
C TYR A 83 -18.36 17.66 -5.35
N LEU A 84 -18.72 18.62 -4.52
CA LEU A 84 -19.50 18.37 -3.30
C LEU A 84 -20.91 17.88 -3.63
N ALA A 85 -21.55 18.44 -4.65
CA ALA A 85 -22.86 17.99 -5.11
C ALA A 85 -22.80 16.55 -5.67
N TYR A 86 -21.75 16.23 -6.43
CA TYR A 86 -21.48 14.89 -6.94
C TYR A 86 -21.27 13.89 -5.80
N LYS A 87 -20.39 14.18 -4.81
CA LYS A 87 -20.17 13.28 -3.67
C LYS A 87 -21.44 13.03 -2.87
N ARG A 88 -22.31 14.03 -2.72
CA ARG A 88 -23.61 13.85 -2.07
C ARG A 88 -24.52 12.92 -2.87
N ALA A 89 -24.63 13.12 -4.18
CA ALA A 89 -25.44 12.26 -5.04
C ALA A 89 -24.90 10.84 -5.16
N LEU A 90 -23.58 10.67 -5.00
CA LEU A 90 -22.95 9.36 -5.00
C LEU A 90 -23.45 8.49 -3.84
N VAL A 91 -23.69 9.07 -2.66
CA VAL A 91 -24.27 8.35 -1.50
C VAL A 91 -25.63 7.74 -1.85
N ASP A 92 -26.48 8.47 -2.59
CA ASP A 92 -27.79 7.98 -2.99
C ASP A 92 -27.67 6.84 -4.02
N ILE A 93 -26.80 6.99 -5.03
CA ILE A 93 -26.57 5.91 -6.00
C ILE A 93 -26.00 4.66 -5.33
N GLU A 94 -25.02 4.80 -4.44
CA GLU A 94 -24.39 3.65 -3.78
C GLU A 94 -25.37 2.88 -2.90
N ARG A 95 -26.32 3.57 -2.25
CA ARG A 95 -27.40 2.94 -1.49
C ARG A 95 -28.35 2.13 -2.39
N ASP A 96 -28.63 2.64 -3.59
CA ASP A 96 -29.64 2.08 -4.48
C ASP A 96 -29.06 0.97 -5.41
N LEU A 97 -27.74 0.78 -5.43
CA LEU A 97 -27.09 -0.29 -6.20
C LEU A 97 -27.45 -1.68 -5.64
N PRO A 98 -27.77 -2.65 -6.52
CA PRO A 98 -28.14 -3.99 -6.08
C PRO A 98 -26.94 -4.72 -5.49
N MET A 99 -27.12 -5.31 -4.31
CA MET A 99 -26.14 -6.22 -3.73
C MET A 99 -26.19 -7.56 -4.47
N ASN A 100 -25.21 -7.80 -5.35
CA ASN A 100 -25.05 -9.06 -6.07
C ASN A 100 -24.04 -9.96 -5.36
N THR A 101 -24.22 -11.29 -5.43
CA THR A 101 -23.22 -12.27 -4.96
C THR A 101 -22.02 -12.36 -5.91
N ASP A 102 -22.20 -11.92 -7.16
CA ASP A 102 -21.10 -11.72 -8.10
C ASP A 102 -20.39 -10.39 -7.84
N LEU A 103 -19.20 -10.48 -7.24
CA LEU A 103 -18.36 -9.33 -6.92
C LEU A 103 -17.88 -8.59 -8.17
N ALA A 104 -17.56 -9.31 -9.25
CA ALA A 104 -17.04 -8.69 -10.48
C ALA A 104 -18.14 -7.87 -11.16
N GLN A 105 -19.34 -8.44 -11.29
CA GLN A 105 -20.49 -7.72 -11.83
C GLN A 105 -20.89 -6.53 -10.94
N SER A 106 -20.85 -6.70 -9.62
CA SER A 106 -21.14 -5.61 -8.68
C SER A 106 -20.16 -4.44 -8.84
N ALA A 107 -18.87 -4.73 -8.96
CA ALA A 107 -17.83 -3.72 -9.18
C ALA A 107 -18.01 -3.00 -10.53
N ARG A 108 -18.30 -3.74 -11.61
CA ARG A 108 -18.63 -3.19 -12.94
C ARG A 108 -19.80 -2.22 -12.88
N ASN A 109 -20.92 -2.66 -12.30
CA ASN A 109 -22.14 -1.85 -12.17
C ASN A 109 -21.89 -0.57 -11.38
N ARG A 110 -21.12 -0.66 -10.28
CA ARG A 110 -20.77 0.51 -9.47
C ARG A 110 -19.94 1.51 -10.26
N LEU A 111 -18.90 1.05 -10.98
CA LEU A 111 -18.05 1.90 -11.79
C LEU A 111 -18.85 2.63 -12.88
N GLU A 112 -19.72 1.91 -13.60
CA GLU A 112 -20.58 2.48 -14.65
C GLU A 112 -21.58 3.50 -14.09
N ALA A 113 -22.18 3.20 -12.93
CA ALA A 113 -23.11 4.12 -12.27
C ALA A 113 -22.40 5.41 -11.83
N MET A 114 -21.18 5.31 -11.28
CA MET A 114 -20.35 6.44 -10.92
C MET A 114 -20.00 7.32 -12.12
N GLN A 115 -19.54 6.71 -13.22
CA GLN A 115 -19.18 7.42 -14.46
C GLN A 115 -20.39 8.10 -15.09
N THR A 116 -21.53 7.43 -15.12
CA THR A 116 -22.79 7.99 -15.63
C THR A 116 -23.25 9.18 -14.78
N LEU A 117 -23.15 9.08 -13.45
CA LEU A 117 -23.53 10.16 -12.55
C LEU A 117 -22.71 11.43 -12.77
N ARG A 118 -21.40 11.30 -13.03
CA ARG A 118 -20.50 12.44 -13.27
C ARG A 118 -20.95 13.32 -14.43
N GLN A 119 -21.60 12.76 -15.45
CA GLN A 119 -22.11 13.51 -16.61
C GLN A 119 -23.17 14.56 -16.23
N ARG A 120 -23.78 14.46 -15.04
CA ARG A 120 -24.72 15.45 -14.52
C ARG A 120 -24.05 16.66 -13.86
N TYR A 121 -22.78 16.53 -13.47
CA TYR A 121 -22.05 17.52 -12.65
C TYR A 121 -20.84 18.12 -13.34
N PHE A 122 -20.26 17.41 -14.31
CA PHE A 122 -19.01 17.76 -14.98
C PHE A 122 -19.14 17.64 -16.49
N THR A 123 -18.40 18.48 -17.20
CA THR A 123 -18.17 18.26 -18.63
C THR A 123 -17.29 17.04 -18.85
N ALA A 124 -17.25 16.52 -20.08
CA ALA A 124 -16.36 15.40 -20.44
C ALA A 124 -14.88 15.71 -20.12
N ALA A 125 -14.42 16.93 -20.40
CA ALA A 125 -13.05 17.35 -20.12
C ALA A 125 -12.76 17.43 -18.62
N GLU A 126 -13.70 17.96 -17.84
CA GLU A 126 -13.56 18.04 -16.37
C GLU A 126 -13.57 16.65 -15.73
N SER A 127 -14.45 15.76 -16.21
CA SER A 127 -14.50 14.38 -15.72
C SER A 127 -13.21 13.63 -16.07
N ALA A 128 -12.70 13.78 -17.29
CA ALA A 128 -11.45 13.16 -17.71
C ALA A 128 -10.26 13.69 -16.89
N GLY A 129 -10.23 14.99 -16.61
CA GLY A 129 -9.22 15.62 -15.78
C GLY A 129 -9.23 15.13 -14.33
N LEU A 130 -10.37 15.26 -13.65
CA LEU A 130 -10.48 14.96 -12.22
C LEU A 130 -10.42 13.45 -11.91
N PHE A 131 -10.95 12.60 -12.79
CA PHE A 131 -11.17 11.18 -12.48
C PHE A 131 -10.47 10.21 -13.42
N GLY A 132 -9.90 10.66 -14.55
CA GLY A 132 -9.39 9.76 -15.59
C GLY A 132 -8.29 8.80 -15.11
N ALA A 133 -7.40 9.26 -14.23
CA ALA A 133 -6.35 8.41 -13.65
C ALA A 133 -6.91 7.31 -12.74
N THR A 134 -7.89 7.67 -11.90
CA THR A 134 -8.61 6.72 -11.04
C THR A 134 -9.45 5.76 -11.86
N ASP A 135 -10.17 6.25 -12.87
CA ASP A 135 -11.00 5.43 -13.75
C ASP A 135 -10.17 4.38 -14.51
N ALA A 136 -8.95 4.72 -14.92
CA ALA A 136 -8.04 3.77 -15.55
C ALA A 136 -7.64 2.64 -14.58
N ASN A 137 -7.37 2.96 -13.31
CA ASN A 137 -7.04 1.96 -12.28
C ASN A 137 -8.27 1.12 -11.90
N ASP A 138 -9.42 1.75 -11.71
CA ASP A 138 -10.67 1.06 -11.39
C ASP A 138 -11.07 0.12 -12.52
N LEU A 139 -10.95 0.55 -13.78
CA LEU A 139 -11.25 -0.28 -14.94
C LEU A 139 -10.32 -1.50 -15.03
N ASP A 140 -9.00 -1.32 -14.89
CA ASP A 140 -8.04 -2.43 -14.86
C ASP A 140 -8.37 -3.42 -13.73
N THR A 141 -8.72 -2.91 -12.55
CA THR A 141 -9.10 -3.72 -11.39
C THR A 141 -10.35 -4.55 -11.66
N VAL A 142 -11.41 -3.93 -12.22
CA VAL A 142 -12.64 -4.65 -12.57
C VAL A 142 -12.39 -5.68 -13.67
N GLU A 143 -11.63 -5.36 -14.72
CA GLU A 143 -11.30 -6.32 -15.79
C GLU A 143 -10.55 -7.55 -15.25
N ARG A 144 -9.63 -7.36 -14.29
CA ARG A 144 -8.93 -8.48 -13.63
C ARG A 144 -9.87 -9.32 -12.77
N LEU A 145 -10.78 -8.69 -12.02
CA LEU A 145 -11.79 -9.40 -11.24
C LEU A 145 -12.70 -10.25 -12.13
N GLU A 146 -13.14 -9.70 -13.27
CA GLU A 146 -13.95 -10.42 -14.25
C GLU A 146 -13.22 -11.62 -14.84
N ILE A 147 -11.96 -11.46 -15.26
CA ILE A 147 -11.15 -12.59 -15.76
C ILE A 147 -10.99 -13.67 -14.68
N GLY A 148 -10.78 -13.26 -13.42
CA GLY A 148 -10.68 -14.16 -12.28
C GLY A 148 -11.97 -14.94 -12.03
N ALA A 149 -13.12 -14.26 -12.11
CA ALA A 149 -14.44 -14.82 -11.84
C ALA A 149 -15.00 -15.66 -13.01
N ASP A 150 -14.55 -15.44 -14.24
CA ASP A 150 -15.06 -16.12 -15.43
C ASP A 150 -14.79 -17.62 -15.38
N LYS A 151 -15.88 -18.40 -15.28
CA LYS A 151 -15.86 -19.87 -15.20
C LYS A 151 -15.72 -20.55 -16.56
N SER A 152 -15.89 -19.80 -17.66
CA SER A 152 -15.70 -20.30 -19.02
C SER A 152 -14.23 -20.39 -19.42
N LEU A 153 -13.35 -19.69 -18.69
CA LEU A 153 -11.91 -19.66 -18.95
C LEU A 153 -11.17 -20.70 -18.14
N ASN A 154 -10.30 -21.46 -18.80
CA ASN A 154 -9.30 -22.28 -18.14
C ASN A 154 -8.12 -21.43 -17.64
N ALA A 155 -7.23 -22.03 -16.84
CA ALA A 155 -6.09 -21.33 -16.24
C ALA A 155 -5.17 -20.67 -17.27
N GLU A 156 -4.96 -21.31 -18.42
CA GLU A 156 -4.10 -20.77 -19.49
C GLU A 156 -4.74 -19.55 -20.17
N GLN A 157 -6.05 -19.62 -20.45
CA GLN A 157 -6.80 -18.50 -21.02
C GLN A 157 -6.86 -17.30 -20.06
N LYS A 158 -7.02 -17.54 -18.76
CA LYS A 158 -6.95 -16.49 -17.73
C LYS A 158 -5.57 -15.84 -17.73
N ARG A 159 -4.50 -16.65 -17.74
CA ARG A 159 -3.11 -16.15 -17.80
C ARG A 159 -2.87 -15.27 -19.02
N GLN A 160 -3.31 -15.71 -20.19
CA GLN A 160 -3.15 -14.95 -21.44
C GLN A 160 -3.90 -13.62 -21.41
N LYS A 161 -5.15 -13.60 -20.91
CA LYS A 161 -5.92 -12.36 -20.78
C LYS A 161 -5.31 -11.39 -19.78
N LEU A 162 -4.84 -11.88 -18.63
CA LEU A 162 -4.15 -11.05 -17.64
C LEU A 162 -2.84 -10.47 -18.19
N ALA A 163 -2.07 -11.26 -18.94
CA ALA A 163 -0.86 -10.78 -19.62
C ALA A 163 -1.17 -9.68 -20.64
N ALA A 164 -2.25 -9.83 -21.42
CA ALA A 164 -2.70 -8.80 -22.35
C ALA A 164 -3.16 -7.51 -21.64
N LEU A 165 -3.72 -7.60 -20.43
CA LEU A 165 -4.01 -6.41 -19.61
C LEU A 165 -2.73 -5.71 -19.17
N ASP A 166 -1.74 -6.48 -18.71
CA ASP A 166 -0.45 -5.93 -18.30
C ASP A 166 0.23 -5.17 -19.46
N GLU A 167 0.16 -5.70 -20.69
CA GLU A 167 0.74 -5.04 -21.87
C GLU A 167 0.13 -3.68 -22.19
N LYS A 168 -1.13 -3.41 -21.79
CA LYS A 168 -1.77 -2.10 -21.96
C LYS A 168 -1.22 -1.04 -20.99
N MET A 169 -0.58 -1.45 -19.90
CA MET A 169 -0.10 -0.55 -18.87
C MET A 169 1.31 0.00 -19.25
N PRO A 170 1.54 1.32 -19.14
CA PRO A 170 2.86 1.91 -19.31
C PRO A 170 3.93 1.21 -18.47
N ALA A 171 5.14 1.06 -19.02
CA ALA A 171 6.20 0.28 -18.37
C ALA A 171 6.55 0.78 -16.96
N ALA A 172 6.51 2.10 -16.72
CA ALA A 172 6.76 2.69 -15.41
C ALA A 172 5.70 2.26 -14.38
N LEU A 173 4.41 2.37 -14.75
CA LEU A 173 3.30 1.96 -13.87
C LEU A 173 3.32 0.45 -13.58
N ARG A 174 3.68 -0.37 -14.57
CA ARG A 174 3.90 -1.81 -14.34
C ARG A 174 5.02 -2.07 -13.35
N ALA A 175 6.15 -1.37 -13.48
CA ALA A 175 7.28 -1.53 -12.58
C ALA A 175 6.90 -1.14 -11.14
N GLU A 176 6.16 -0.05 -10.95
CA GLU A 176 5.64 0.36 -9.64
C GLU A 176 4.69 -0.67 -9.04
N ARG A 177 3.74 -1.19 -9.84
CA ARG A 177 2.83 -2.25 -9.41
C ARG A 177 3.58 -3.51 -8.98
N ASP A 178 4.59 -3.90 -9.76
CA ASP A 178 5.32 -5.15 -9.54
C ASP A 178 6.36 -5.03 -8.42
N ALA A 179 6.83 -3.82 -8.09
CA ALA A 179 7.90 -3.57 -7.13
C ALA A 179 7.67 -4.23 -5.75
N PRO A 180 6.50 -4.10 -5.10
CA PRO A 180 6.26 -4.72 -3.79
C PRO A 180 6.38 -6.24 -3.81
N SER A 181 6.09 -6.87 -4.94
CA SER A 181 6.09 -8.33 -5.09
C SER A 181 7.40 -8.90 -5.64
N GLN A 182 8.34 -8.05 -6.08
CA GLN A 182 9.65 -8.51 -6.58
C GLN A 182 10.43 -9.28 -5.50
N VAL A 183 10.47 -8.76 -4.27
CA VAL A 183 11.19 -9.40 -3.16
C VAL A 183 10.56 -10.74 -2.79
N ILE A 184 9.23 -10.82 -2.75
CA ILE A 184 8.50 -12.05 -2.45
C ILE A 184 8.78 -13.12 -3.51
N ARG A 185 8.68 -12.75 -4.79
CA ARG A 185 8.99 -13.67 -5.90
C ARG A 185 10.44 -14.15 -5.88
N LEU A 186 11.37 -13.25 -5.54
CA LEU A 186 12.78 -13.59 -5.41
C LEU A 186 12.97 -14.64 -4.32
N GLU A 187 12.44 -14.42 -3.12
CA GLU A 187 12.55 -15.37 -2.02
C GLU A 187 11.83 -16.69 -2.30
N ASP A 188 10.66 -16.67 -2.94
CA ASP A 188 9.99 -17.90 -3.41
C ASP A 188 10.87 -18.70 -4.39
N ALA A 189 11.58 -18.01 -5.28
CA ALA A 189 12.53 -18.66 -6.19
C ALA A 189 13.71 -19.26 -5.43
N VAL A 190 14.27 -18.55 -4.44
CA VAL A 190 15.32 -19.08 -3.55
C VAL A 190 14.82 -20.33 -2.83
N GLN A 191 13.64 -20.30 -2.23
CA GLN A 191 13.09 -21.45 -1.49
C GLN A 191 12.93 -22.68 -2.41
N LYS A 192 12.41 -22.48 -3.63
CA LYS A 192 12.31 -23.57 -4.62
C LYS A 192 13.67 -24.11 -5.03
N MET A 193 14.66 -23.25 -5.26
CA MET A 193 16.03 -23.66 -5.58
C MET A 193 16.63 -24.49 -4.43
N ARG A 194 16.47 -24.06 -3.18
CA ARG A 194 16.96 -24.78 -2.00
C ARG A 194 16.28 -26.14 -1.84
N GLN A 195 14.96 -26.21 -2.03
CA GLN A 195 14.23 -27.49 -2.03
C GLN A 195 14.70 -28.42 -3.14
N GLY A 196 15.14 -27.87 -4.27
CA GLY A 196 15.78 -28.60 -5.37
C GLY A 196 17.25 -28.97 -5.14
N GLY A 197 17.84 -28.62 -3.98
CA GLY A 197 19.22 -28.93 -3.62
C GLY A 197 20.27 -27.93 -4.09
N ALA A 198 19.88 -26.72 -4.51
CA ALA A 198 20.81 -25.70 -4.96
C ALA A 198 21.78 -25.26 -3.84
N ALA A 199 23.05 -25.12 -4.20
CA ALA A 199 24.11 -24.64 -3.33
C ALA A 199 24.05 -23.11 -3.11
N ASP A 200 24.77 -22.62 -2.09
CA ASP A 200 24.80 -21.21 -1.71
C ASP A 200 25.27 -20.29 -2.85
N ASP A 201 26.22 -20.78 -3.65
CA ASP A 201 26.79 -20.06 -4.79
C ASP A 201 25.78 -19.91 -5.94
N GLU A 202 24.93 -20.92 -6.18
CA GLU A 202 23.83 -20.85 -7.14
C GLU A 202 22.78 -19.83 -6.73
N VAL A 203 22.40 -19.82 -5.45
CA VAL A 203 21.47 -18.83 -4.88
C VAL A 203 22.07 -17.43 -4.94
N TYR A 204 23.36 -17.28 -4.63
CA TYR A 204 24.07 -16.00 -4.75
C TYR A 204 24.04 -15.49 -6.20
N ARG A 205 24.40 -16.32 -7.19
CA ARG A 205 24.40 -15.92 -8.61
C ARG A 205 23.01 -15.50 -9.08
N MET A 206 21.97 -16.23 -8.67
CA MET A 206 20.59 -15.90 -9.01
C MET A 206 20.17 -14.55 -8.40
N ARG A 207 20.42 -14.33 -7.11
CA ARG A 207 20.14 -13.05 -6.43
C ARG A 207 20.94 -11.89 -7.03
N ALA A 208 22.20 -12.11 -7.40
CA ALA A 208 23.06 -11.08 -8.00
C ALA A 208 22.56 -10.66 -9.39
N ALA A 209 22.02 -11.60 -10.18
CA ALA A 209 21.42 -11.31 -11.48
C ALA A 209 20.08 -10.57 -11.35
N ALA A 210 19.29 -10.87 -10.31
CA ALA A 210 18.00 -10.23 -10.07
C ALA A 210 18.11 -8.85 -9.40
N LEU A 211 19.15 -8.63 -8.59
CA LEU A 211 19.37 -7.42 -7.81
C LEU A 211 20.73 -6.80 -8.15
N SER A 212 21.72 -7.00 -7.28
CA SER A 212 23.12 -6.60 -7.46
C SER A 212 24.04 -7.56 -6.69
N PRO A 213 25.34 -7.63 -7.04
CA PRO A 213 26.32 -8.44 -6.31
C PRO A 213 26.42 -8.09 -4.81
N GLU A 214 26.31 -6.81 -4.46
CA GLU A 214 26.37 -6.33 -3.08
C GLU A 214 25.12 -6.71 -2.30
N ALA A 215 23.94 -6.62 -2.92
CA ALA A 215 22.69 -7.05 -2.32
C ALA A 215 22.67 -8.56 -2.09
N ALA A 216 23.12 -9.34 -3.08
CA ALA A 216 23.28 -10.79 -2.95
C ALA A 216 24.28 -11.16 -1.84
N GLY A 217 25.37 -10.39 -1.68
CA GLY A 217 26.34 -10.58 -0.61
C GLY A 217 25.73 -10.42 0.78
N ARG A 218 24.98 -9.34 1.00
CA ARG A 218 24.27 -9.10 2.28
C ARG A 218 23.23 -10.19 2.57
N LEU A 219 22.51 -10.66 1.56
CA LEU A 219 21.54 -11.76 1.72
C LEU A 219 22.24 -13.10 2.03
N ALA A 220 23.41 -13.36 1.46
CA ALA A 220 24.20 -14.55 1.78
C ALA A 220 24.83 -14.47 3.19
N GLU A 221 25.12 -13.28 3.70
CA GLU A 221 25.48 -13.07 5.11
C GLU A 221 24.29 -13.38 6.01
N LEU A 222 23.11 -12.84 5.70
CA LEU A 222 21.88 -13.12 6.44
C LEU A 222 21.56 -14.62 6.50
N ASP A 223 21.68 -15.34 5.37
CA ASP A 223 21.46 -16.80 5.34
C ASP A 223 22.40 -17.55 6.30
N ARG A 224 23.67 -17.12 6.39
CA ARG A 224 24.67 -17.69 7.30
C ARG A 224 24.34 -17.39 8.77
N ASP A 225 23.97 -16.15 9.07
CA ASP A 225 23.58 -15.74 10.41
C ASP A 225 22.31 -16.48 10.88
N GLU A 226 21.35 -16.69 9.99
CA GLU A 226 20.16 -17.49 10.27
C GLU A 226 20.49 -18.97 10.53
N ALA A 227 21.41 -19.55 9.75
CA ALA A 227 21.84 -20.92 9.94
C ALA A 227 22.57 -21.11 11.27
N ASP A 228 23.48 -20.20 11.64
CA ASP A 228 24.14 -20.21 12.95
C ASP A 228 23.14 -20.05 14.10
N TRP A 229 22.22 -19.09 13.98
CA TRP A 229 21.15 -18.89 14.95
C TRP A 229 20.31 -20.16 15.16
N LYS A 230 19.84 -20.78 14.07
CA LYS A 230 19.05 -22.04 14.12
C LYS A 230 19.85 -23.16 14.79
N ALA A 231 21.13 -23.31 14.47
CA ALA A 231 22.00 -24.31 15.09
C ALA A 231 22.19 -24.06 16.60
N ARG A 232 22.40 -22.80 17.00
CA ARG A 232 22.49 -22.40 18.42
C ARG A 232 21.19 -22.68 19.16
N ILE A 233 20.04 -22.35 18.58
CA ILE A 233 18.72 -22.64 19.17
C ILE A 233 18.49 -24.14 19.33
N GLN A 234 18.82 -24.96 18.33
CA GLN A 234 18.68 -26.42 18.44
C GLN A 234 19.53 -27.00 19.57
N ARG A 235 20.79 -26.55 19.70
CA ARG A 235 21.67 -26.95 20.82
C ARG A 235 21.06 -26.54 22.16
N TYR A 236 20.63 -25.29 22.26
CA TYR A 236 19.98 -24.75 23.45
C TYR A 236 18.74 -25.55 23.86
N GLN A 237 17.82 -25.83 22.93
CA GLN A 237 16.60 -26.61 23.20
C GLN A 237 16.93 -28.03 23.68
N GLY A 238 17.98 -28.66 23.10
CA GLY A 238 18.46 -29.97 23.53
C GLY A 238 19.01 -29.96 24.96
N GLU A 239 19.81 -28.97 25.33
CA GLU A 239 20.38 -28.84 26.69
C GLU A 239 19.31 -28.45 27.72
N ARG A 240 18.42 -27.52 27.36
CA ARG A 240 17.26 -27.15 28.17
C ARG A 240 16.38 -28.36 28.46
N GLY A 241 16.08 -29.18 27.45
CA GLY A 241 15.29 -30.40 27.63
C GLY A 241 15.91 -31.35 28.66
N LYS A 242 17.24 -31.51 28.65
CA LYS A 242 17.95 -32.32 29.66
C LYS A 242 17.85 -31.73 31.07
N LEU A 243 17.98 -30.40 31.22
CA LEU A 243 17.85 -29.72 32.51
C LEU A 243 16.44 -29.82 33.09
N LEU A 244 15.41 -29.78 32.23
CA LEU A 244 14.02 -29.93 32.64
C LEU A 244 13.67 -31.38 33.03
N ALA A 245 14.22 -32.36 32.32
CA ALA A 245 14.01 -33.79 32.59
C ALA A 245 14.80 -34.32 33.81
N ALA A 246 15.85 -33.59 34.24
CA ALA A 246 16.64 -33.98 35.39
C ALA A 246 15.81 -33.93 36.70
N PRO A 247 15.97 -34.93 37.59
CA PRO A 247 15.31 -34.92 38.90
C PRO A 247 15.70 -33.68 39.70
N ALA A 248 14.76 -33.17 40.52
CA ALA A 248 14.98 -31.97 41.29
C ALA A 248 16.18 -32.17 42.24
N GLY A 249 17.18 -31.29 42.11
CA GLY A 249 18.31 -31.25 43.02
C GLY A 249 17.94 -30.69 44.40
N PRO A 250 18.92 -30.51 45.30
CA PRO A 250 18.70 -30.00 46.66
C PRO A 250 17.96 -28.66 46.70
N ASP A 251 18.19 -27.82 45.69
CA ASP A 251 17.64 -26.47 45.57
C ASP A 251 16.28 -26.41 44.83
N GLY A 252 15.69 -27.57 44.53
CA GLY A 252 14.37 -27.67 43.90
C GLY A 252 14.24 -26.88 42.60
N ASP A 253 13.11 -26.18 42.44
CA ASP A 253 12.80 -25.40 41.23
C ASP A 253 13.65 -24.12 41.11
N ALA A 254 14.09 -23.54 42.23
CA ALA A 254 14.95 -22.35 42.22
C ALA A 254 16.33 -22.66 41.61
N GLY A 255 16.93 -23.80 41.99
CA GLY A 255 18.17 -24.28 41.38
C GLY A 255 18.04 -24.57 39.89
N ARG A 256 16.88 -25.13 39.47
CA ARG A 256 16.58 -25.36 38.05
C ARG A 256 16.47 -24.06 37.26
N GLN A 257 15.78 -23.04 37.79
CA GLN A 257 15.68 -21.73 37.13
C GLN A 257 17.05 -21.04 37.00
N ALA A 258 17.90 -21.13 38.03
CA ALA A 258 19.26 -20.60 37.97
C ALA A 258 20.10 -21.31 36.90
N ALA A 259 20.03 -22.64 36.81
CA ALA A 259 20.73 -23.42 35.78
C ALA A 259 20.25 -23.09 34.36
N LEU A 260 18.94 -22.86 34.17
CA LEU A 260 18.38 -22.41 32.89
C LEU A 260 18.87 -21.02 32.52
N GLN A 261 18.99 -20.09 33.48
CA GLN A 261 19.53 -18.76 33.20
C GLN A 261 21.02 -18.81 32.85
N GLN A 262 21.81 -19.61 33.57
CA GLN A 262 23.23 -19.84 33.22
C GLN A 262 23.39 -20.41 31.81
N LEU A 263 22.50 -21.34 31.41
CA LEU A 263 22.47 -21.87 30.05
C LEU A 263 22.19 -20.77 29.00
N ARG A 264 21.25 -19.86 29.29
CA ARG A 264 20.98 -18.71 28.41
C ARG A 264 22.18 -17.79 28.31
N ASP A 265 22.79 -17.43 29.43
CA ASP A 265 23.95 -16.53 29.52
C ASP A 265 25.20 -17.09 28.82
N ALA A 266 25.37 -18.42 28.84
CA ALA A 266 26.49 -19.09 28.19
C ALA A 266 26.38 -19.12 26.66
N GLN A 267 25.16 -19.12 26.11
CA GLN A 267 24.94 -19.33 24.67
C GLN A 267 24.41 -18.10 23.94
N PHE A 268 23.88 -17.09 24.64
CA PHE A 268 23.20 -15.94 24.04
C PHE A 268 23.53 -14.63 24.74
N LYS A 269 23.74 -13.58 23.95
CA LYS A 269 23.89 -12.21 24.43
C LYS A 269 22.58 -11.70 25.07
N PRO A 270 22.63 -10.69 25.96
CA PRO A 270 21.42 -10.16 26.60
C PRO A 270 20.31 -9.74 25.62
N GLU A 271 20.66 -9.19 24.46
CA GLU A 271 19.69 -8.83 23.42
C GLU A 271 19.07 -10.06 22.72
N GLU A 272 19.87 -11.12 22.52
CA GLU A 272 19.41 -12.37 21.92
C GLU A 272 18.49 -13.14 22.86
N GLN A 273 18.72 -13.06 24.18
CA GLN A 273 17.88 -13.72 25.19
C GLN A 273 16.42 -13.26 25.13
N LYS A 274 16.17 -12.00 24.76
CA LYS A 274 14.80 -11.46 24.57
C LYS A 274 14.02 -12.23 23.50
N ARG A 275 14.70 -12.89 22.55
CA ARG A 275 14.09 -13.70 21.49
C ARG A 275 13.82 -15.14 21.91
N LEU A 276 14.42 -15.63 22.99
CA LEU A 276 14.32 -17.03 23.40
C LEU A 276 12.90 -17.44 23.81
N GLY A 277 12.08 -16.49 24.27
CA GLY A 277 10.67 -16.76 24.64
C GLY A 277 9.82 -17.36 23.51
N ALA A 278 10.20 -17.17 22.24
CA ALA A 278 9.52 -17.79 21.10
C ALA A 278 9.90 -19.27 20.87
N TYR A 279 10.93 -19.77 21.56
CA TYR A 279 11.52 -21.10 21.38
C TYR A 279 11.46 -21.97 22.65
N GLU A 280 10.96 -21.42 23.76
CA GLU A 280 10.96 -22.02 25.11
C GLU A 280 9.62 -22.59 25.55
#